data_AF-A0A7X9L9N1-F1
#
_entry.id   AF-A0A7X9L9N1-F1
#
_cell.length_a   1.000
_cell.length_b   1.000
_cell.length_c   1.000
_cell.angle_alpha   90.00
_cell.angle_beta   90.00
_cell.angle_gamma   90.00
#
_symmetry.space_group_name_H-M   'P 1'
#
loop_
_entity.id
_entity.type
_entity.pdbx_description
1 polymer ?
#
loop_
_entity_poly.entity_id
_entity_poly.type
_entity_poly.pdbx_seq_one_letter_code
_entity_poly.pdbx_strand_id
1 'polypeptide(L)'
;GTGTDRILQLAAQAGYAYEMALAATGLSKADAAALRSRLGQWRTLRNAILTASPGPAASPPPIGYDLRPARNRTAAWQLAAQTEAAAVPMLGAWLAGTSSATERRLGVDALGTSNTALVRFGGAALRWPGWPG
;
A
#
# COMPACT_ATOMS: atom_id res chain seq x y z
N GLY A 1 5.26 7.02 17.05
CA GLY A 1 4.07 6.33 16.54
C GLY A 1 4.23 4.86 16.76
N THR A 2 3.18 4.21 17.26
CA THR A 2 3.06 2.75 17.40
C THR A 2 3.22 2.05 16.03
N GLY A 3 3.33 0.71 16.02
CA GLY A 3 3.31 -0.07 14.77
C GLY A 3 2.06 0.24 13.92
N THR A 4 0.91 0.38 14.58
CA THR A 4 -0.39 0.73 13.96
C THR A 4 -0.38 2.14 13.35
N ASP A 5 0.17 3.15 14.04
CA ASP A 5 0.28 4.52 13.49
C ASP A 5 1.11 4.54 12.20
N ARG A 6 2.23 3.80 12.17
CA ARG A 6 3.10 3.71 11.01
C ARG A 6 2.39 3.07 9.81
N ILE A 7 1.58 2.04 10.03
CA ILE A 7 0.81 1.43 8.94
C ILE A 7 -0.34 2.30 8.48
N LEU A 8 -0.99 3.05 9.37
CA LEU A 8 -1.98 4.03 8.96
C LEU A 8 -1.36 5.11 8.08
N GLN A 9 -0.17 5.62 8.44
CA GLN A 9 0.59 6.56 7.60
C GLN A 9 0.98 5.94 6.25
N LEU A 10 1.46 4.69 6.25
CA LEU A 10 1.77 3.95 5.02
C LEU A 10 0.55 3.83 4.11
N ALA A 11 -0.62 3.44 4.65
CA ALA A 11 -1.83 3.27 3.85
C ALA A 11 -2.29 4.60 3.22
N ALA A 12 -2.12 5.72 3.92
CA ALA A 12 -2.39 7.04 3.36
C ALA A 12 -1.37 7.44 2.27
N GLN A 13 -0.08 7.20 2.52
CA GLN A 13 0.99 7.43 1.54
C GLN A 13 0.76 6.63 0.25
N ALA A 14 0.48 5.34 0.39
CA ALA A 14 0.19 4.48 -0.74
C ALA A 14 -1.05 4.95 -1.50
N GLY A 15 -2.12 5.31 -0.79
CA GLY A 15 -3.32 5.91 -1.40
C GLY A 15 -2.99 7.14 -2.25
N TYR A 16 -2.21 8.07 -1.71
CA TYR A 16 -1.79 9.27 -2.45
C TYR A 16 -0.90 8.94 -3.66
N ALA A 17 0.02 7.98 -3.55
CA ALA A 17 0.85 7.54 -4.67
C ALA A 17 0.01 6.96 -5.83
N TYR A 18 -1.05 6.20 -5.53
CA TYR A 18 -1.98 5.72 -6.55
C TYR A 18 -2.82 6.84 -7.18
N GLU A 19 -3.17 7.88 -6.43
CA GLU A 19 -3.79 9.09 -7.00
C GLU A 19 -2.85 9.79 -7.99
N MET A 20 -1.56 9.91 -7.64
CA MET A 20 -0.54 10.46 -8.54
C MET A 20 -0.28 9.57 -9.76
N ALA A 21 -0.38 8.24 -9.63
CA ALA A 21 -0.32 7.30 -10.75
C ALA A 21 -1.53 7.45 -11.68
N LEU A 22 -2.73 7.65 -11.13
CA LEU A 22 -3.98 7.84 -11.88
C LEU A 22 -4.02 9.14 -12.68
N ALA A 23 -3.24 10.14 -12.28
CA ALA A 23 -3.11 11.40 -13.00
C ALA A 23 -2.31 11.28 -14.32
N ALA A 24 -1.75 10.11 -14.63
CA ALA A 24 -0.98 9.90 -15.84
C ALA A 24 -1.80 10.02 -17.13
N THR A 25 -1.19 10.65 -18.13
CA THR A 25 -1.72 10.66 -19.49
C THR A 25 -1.48 9.31 -20.19
N GLY A 26 -2.35 8.94 -21.12
CA GLY A 26 -2.21 7.72 -21.91
C GLY A 26 -2.54 6.41 -21.18
N LEU A 27 -3.23 6.48 -20.04
CA LEU A 27 -3.79 5.29 -19.40
C LEU A 27 -4.96 4.73 -20.21
N SER A 28 -4.95 3.42 -20.47
CA SER A 28 -6.15 2.74 -20.96
C SER A 28 -7.22 2.66 -19.86
N LYS A 29 -8.47 2.36 -20.24
CA LYS A 29 -9.54 2.10 -19.26
C LYS A 29 -9.17 0.97 -18.30
N ALA A 30 -8.49 -0.07 -18.80
CA ALA A 30 -8.05 -1.20 -18.00
C ALA A 30 -6.94 -0.82 -17.01
N ASP A 31 -5.96 -0.01 -17.44
CA ASP A 31 -4.90 0.49 -16.56
C ASP A 31 -5.49 1.33 -15.42
N ALA A 32 -6.38 2.27 -15.77
CA ALA A 32 -7.02 3.14 -14.79
C ALA A 32 -7.91 2.35 -13.83
N ALA A 33 -8.63 1.32 -14.31
CA ALA A 33 -9.42 0.43 -13.45
C ALA A 33 -8.53 -0.37 -12.48
N ALA A 34 -7.39 -0.88 -12.95
CA ALA A 34 -6.42 -1.59 -12.11
C ALA A 34 -5.89 -0.70 -10.98
N LEU A 35 -5.45 0.52 -11.30
CA LEU A 35 -4.94 1.50 -10.34
C LEU A 35 -6.04 1.94 -9.35
N ARG A 36 -7.27 2.21 -9.81
CA ARG A 36 -8.41 2.55 -8.93
C ARG A 36 -8.80 1.41 -8.00
N SER A 37 -8.81 0.18 -8.51
CA SER A 37 -9.10 -1.01 -7.70
C SER A 37 -8.10 -1.11 -6.55
N ARG A 38 -6.81 -0.92 -6.84
CA ARG A 38 -5.77 -0.98 -5.82
C ARG A 38 -5.79 0.18 -4.83
N LEU A 39 -6.06 1.40 -5.29
CA LEU A 39 -6.36 2.55 -4.43
C LEU A 39 -7.51 2.25 -3.45
N GLY A 40 -8.58 1.64 -3.95
CA GLY A 40 -9.71 1.21 -3.13
C GLY A 40 -9.30 0.24 -2.03
N GLN A 41 -8.47 -0.76 -2.35
CA GLN A 41 -7.95 -1.73 -1.37
C GLN A 41 -7.12 -1.05 -0.27
N TRP A 42 -6.26 -0.09 -0.61
CA TRP A 42 -5.48 0.67 0.38
C TRP A 42 -6.38 1.48 1.33
N ARG A 43 -7.44 2.09 0.81
CA ARG A 43 -8.44 2.81 1.63
C ARG A 43 -9.23 1.87 2.53
N THR A 44 -9.65 0.71 2.01
CA THR A 44 -10.33 -0.32 2.80
C THR A 44 -9.44 -0.85 3.93
N LEU A 45 -8.16 -1.12 3.67
CA LEU A 45 -7.20 -1.54 4.70
C LEU A 45 -7.07 -0.49 5.80
N ARG A 46 -6.90 0.79 5.43
CA ARG A 46 -6.81 1.89 6.40
C ARG A 46 -8.04 1.93 7.32
N ASN A 47 -9.24 1.83 6.74
CA ASN A 47 -10.47 1.84 7.52
C ASN A 47 -10.57 0.62 8.45
N ALA A 48 -10.21 -0.58 7.96
CA ALA A 48 -10.20 -1.78 8.78
C ALA A 48 -9.26 -1.69 9.99
N ILE A 49 -8.08 -1.08 9.81
CA ILE A 49 -7.12 -0.86 10.91
C ILE A 49 -7.68 0.13 11.94
N LEU A 50 -8.28 1.23 11.48
CA LEU A 50 -8.93 2.21 12.37
C LEU A 50 -10.07 1.57 13.19
N THR A 51 -10.82 0.64 12.59
CA THR A 51 -11.86 -0.12 13.30
C THR A 51 -11.28 -1.14 14.28
N ALA A 52 -10.18 -1.82 13.93
CA ALA A 52 -9.57 -2.87 14.75
C ALA A 52 -8.81 -2.31 15.97
N SER A 53 -8.27 -1.09 15.86
CA SER A 53 -7.46 -0.45 16.89
C SER A 53 -7.89 1.00 17.09
N PRO A 54 -8.96 1.24 17.87
CA PRO A 54 -9.43 2.58 18.23
C PRO A 54 -8.46 3.21 19.25
N GLY A 55 -7.28 3.61 18.79
CA GLY A 55 -6.35 4.49 19.49
C GLY A 55 -6.65 5.97 19.20
N PRO A 56 -5.96 6.93 19.86
CA PRO A 56 -6.06 8.33 19.49
C PRO A 56 -5.82 8.48 17.99
N ALA A 57 -6.74 9.18 17.32
CA ALA A 57 -6.80 9.27 15.86
C ALA A 57 -5.40 9.41 15.26
N ALA A 58 -4.98 8.41 14.48
CA ALA A 58 -3.67 8.42 13.86
C ALA A 58 -3.47 9.75 13.15
N SER A 59 -2.34 10.41 13.43
CA SER A 59 -2.07 11.74 12.92
C SER A 59 -2.32 11.77 11.42
N PRO A 60 -2.96 12.84 10.90
CA PRO A 60 -3.13 13.04 9.47
C PRO A 60 -1.78 12.79 8.78
N PRO A 61 -1.76 12.14 7.61
CA PRO A 61 -0.53 12.03 6.84
C PRO A 61 0.06 13.44 6.69
N PRO A 62 1.37 13.64 6.85
CA PRO A 62 1.99 14.95 6.64
C PRO A 62 1.55 15.53 5.30
N ILE A 63 1.09 16.78 5.33
CA ILE A 63 0.71 17.55 4.15
C ILE A 63 2.00 17.77 3.36
N GLY A 64 2.17 17.03 2.26
CA GLY A 64 3.35 17.12 1.40
C GLY A 64 4.18 15.84 1.38
N TYR A 65 3.66 14.83 0.70
CA TYR A 65 4.57 13.93 -0.01
C TYR A 65 4.84 14.59 -1.35
N ASP A 66 6.08 14.97 -1.60
CA ASP A 66 6.50 15.62 -2.86
C ASP A 66 6.55 14.59 -4.00
N LEU A 67 5.43 13.91 -4.22
CA LEU A 67 5.21 12.98 -5.30
C LEU A 67 4.59 13.75 -6.46
N ARG A 68 5.37 13.91 -7.53
CA ARG A 68 4.86 14.50 -8.76
C ARG A 68 3.90 13.51 -9.44
N PRO A 69 2.82 14.01 -10.08
CA PRO A 69 1.97 13.18 -10.94
C PRO A 69 2.80 12.38 -11.95
N ALA A 70 2.44 11.10 -12.13
CA ALA A 70 3.07 10.28 -13.15
C ALA A 70 2.80 10.88 -14.54
N ARG A 71 3.83 10.97 -15.39
CA ARG A 71 3.71 11.67 -16.69
C ARG A 71 2.98 10.84 -17.74
N ASN A 72 3.17 9.52 -17.71
CA ASN A 72 2.68 8.58 -18.71
C ASN A 72 2.36 7.22 -18.07
N ARG A 73 1.76 6.31 -18.85
CA ARG A 73 1.42 4.95 -18.42
C ARG A 73 2.59 4.21 -17.76
N THR A 74 3.78 4.23 -18.36
CA THR A 74 4.96 3.54 -17.81
C THR A 74 5.34 4.09 -16.44
N ALA A 75 5.38 5.41 -16.28
CA ALA A 75 5.66 6.06 -15.01
C ALA A 75 4.60 5.75 -13.94
N ALA A 76 3.32 5.62 -14.34
CA ALA A 76 2.25 5.24 -13.41
C ALA A 76 2.42 3.83 -12.87
N TRP A 77 2.77 2.87 -13.74
CA TRP A 77 3.03 1.49 -13.34
C TRP A 77 4.29 1.37 -12.48
N GLN A 78 5.36 2.09 -12.84
CA GLN A 78 6.57 2.15 -12.02
C GLN A 78 6.31 2.74 -10.63
N LEU A 79 5.52 3.83 -10.53
CA LEU A 79 5.15 4.42 -9.26
C LEU A 79 4.33 3.44 -8.39
N ALA A 80 3.38 2.72 -8.99
CA ALA A 80 2.62 1.67 -8.31
C ALA A 80 3.55 0.54 -7.81
N ALA A 81 4.46 0.03 -8.64
CA ALA A 81 5.41 -0.99 -8.26
C ALA A 81 6.36 -0.52 -7.13
N GLN A 82 6.89 0.70 -7.20
CA GLN A 82 7.74 1.27 -6.16
C GLN A 82 7.00 1.43 -4.83
N THR A 83 5.72 1.85 -4.90
CA THR A 83 4.85 1.97 -3.72
C THR A 83 4.69 0.62 -3.03
N GLU A 84 4.37 -0.43 -3.79
CA GLU A 84 4.20 -1.77 -3.21
C GLU A 84 5.52 -2.36 -2.71
N ALA A 85 6.63 -2.15 -3.44
CA ALA A 85 7.96 -2.60 -3.02
C ALA A 85 8.40 -1.98 -1.69
N ALA A 86 8.11 -0.68 -1.48
CA ALA A 86 8.37 -0.01 -0.22
C ALA A 86 7.41 -0.46 0.90
N ALA A 87 6.15 -0.74 0.56
CA ALA A 87 5.12 -1.14 1.52
C ALA A 87 5.32 -2.55 2.10
N VAL A 88 5.73 -3.52 1.27
CA VAL A 88 5.88 -4.93 1.67
C VAL A 88 6.75 -5.13 2.94
N PRO A 89 7.98 -4.58 3.04
CA PRO A 89 8.79 -4.76 4.26
C PRO A 89 8.16 -4.09 5.48
N MET A 90 7.47 -2.95 5.31
CA MET A 90 6.79 -2.26 6.41
C MET A 90 5.58 -3.05 6.92
N LEU A 91 4.79 -3.62 6.00
CA LEU A 91 3.66 -4.51 6.33
C LEU A 91 4.13 -5.76 7.07
N GLY A 92 5.22 -6.38 6.62
CA GLY A 92 5.76 -7.55 7.30
C GLY A 92 6.38 -7.24 8.66
N ALA A 93 6.98 -6.06 8.84
CA ALA A 93 7.41 -5.59 10.17
C ALA A 93 6.23 -5.35 11.12
N TRP A 94 5.11 -4.81 10.63
CA TRP A 94 3.88 -4.69 11.42
C TRP A 94 3.30 -6.05 11.79
N LEU A 95 3.25 -6.99 10.83
CA LEU A 95 2.79 -8.35 11.07
C LEU A 95 3.62 -9.07 12.14
N ALA A 96 4.96 -8.92 12.09
CA ALA A 96 5.87 -9.51 13.06
C ALA A 96 5.77 -8.86 14.46
N GLY A 97 5.46 -7.56 14.51
CA GLY A 97 5.41 -6.79 15.75
C GLY A 97 4.05 -6.76 16.46
N THR A 98 2.96 -7.22 15.83
CA THR A 98 1.63 -7.15 16.44
C THR A 98 1.32 -8.35 17.34
N SER A 99 0.84 -8.05 18.55
CA SER A 99 0.26 -9.04 19.47
C SER A 99 -1.22 -9.32 19.18
N SER A 100 -1.91 -8.42 18.46
CA SER A 100 -3.33 -8.52 18.14
C SER A 100 -3.59 -9.55 17.03
N ALA A 101 -4.46 -10.53 17.31
CA ALA A 101 -4.85 -11.53 16.32
C ALA A 101 -5.61 -10.91 15.12
N THR A 102 -6.41 -9.87 15.37
CA THR A 102 -7.16 -9.15 14.33
C THR A 102 -6.21 -8.38 13.41
N GLU A 103 -5.28 -7.61 13.99
CA GLU A 103 -4.26 -6.91 13.19
C GLU A 103 -3.36 -7.89 12.44
N ARG A 104 -3.03 -9.04 13.03
CA ARG A 104 -2.24 -10.08 12.37
C ARG A 104 -2.92 -10.58 11.10
N ARG A 105 -4.23 -10.84 11.14
CA ARG A 105 -5.01 -11.26 9.94
C ARG A 105 -4.99 -10.18 8.86
N LEU A 106 -5.26 -8.93 9.25
CA LEU A 106 -5.19 -7.79 8.33
C LEU A 106 -3.78 -7.64 7.72
N GLY A 107 -2.73 -7.85 8.51
CA GLY A 107 -1.34 -7.81 8.07
C GLY A 107 -0.98 -8.90 7.05
N VAL A 108 -1.44 -10.14 7.26
CA VAL A 108 -1.25 -11.24 6.29
C VAL A 108 -1.93 -10.92 4.97
N ASP A 109 -3.21 -10.52 5.01
CA ASP A 109 -3.98 -10.20 3.81
C ASP A 109 -3.38 -9.00 3.06
N ALA A 110 -2.98 -7.95 3.79
CA ALA A 110 -2.32 -6.78 3.22
C ALA A 110 -0.99 -7.15 2.55
N LEU A 111 -0.17 -7.97 3.21
CA LEU A 111 1.12 -8.42 2.69
C LEU A 111 0.95 -9.22 1.39
N GLY A 112 0.04 -10.21 1.38
CA GLY A 112 -0.26 -11.01 0.20
C GLY A 112 -0.79 -10.16 -0.96
N THR A 113 -1.69 -9.21 -0.66
CA THR A 113 -2.26 -8.32 -1.68
C THR A 113 -1.22 -7.34 -2.24
N SER A 114 -0.35 -6.78 -1.39
CA SER A 114 0.76 -5.91 -1.81
C SER A 114 1.77 -6.64 -2.67
N ASN A 115 2.16 -7.86 -2.30
CA ASN A 115 3.11 -8.64 -3.10
C ASN A 115 2.52 -9.04 -4.46
N THR A 116 1.22 -9.38 -4.50
CA THR A 116 0.51 -9.65 -5.77
C THR A 116 0.42 -8.41 -6.64
N ALA A 117 0.12 -7.24 -6.04
CA ALA A 117 0.08 -5.97 -6.75
C ALA A 117 1.47 -5.57 -7.29
N LEU A 118 2.53 -5.79 -6.51
CA LEU A 118 3.91 -5.55 -6.91
C LEU A 118 4.25 -6.29 -8.21
N VAL A 119 3.97 -7.60 -8.26
CA VAL A 119 4.16 -8.42 -9.46
C VAL A 119 3.31 -7.91 -10.62
N ARG A 120 2.03 -7.62 -10.36
CA ARG A 120 1.11 -7.12 -11.38
C ARG A 120 1.62 -5.85 -12.05
N PHE A 121 2.22 -4.92 -11.29
CA PHE A 121 2.72 -3.66 -11.82
C PHE A 121 4.16 -3.73 -12.38
N GLY A 122 4.72 -4.94 -12.47
CA GLY A 122 6.03 -5.19 -13.10
C GLY A 122 7.22 -5.15 -12.13
N GLY A 123 6.98 -5.15 -10.82
CA GLY A 123 8.01 -5.37 -9.82
C GLY A 123 8.30 -6.86 -9.59
N ALA A 124 9.44 -7.17 -8.98
CA ALA A 124 9.75 -8.53 -8.57
C ALA A 124 9.01 -8.87 -7.27
N ALA A 125 8.40 -10.06 -7.21
CA ALA A 125 7.85 -10.57 -5.97
C ALA A 125 8.95 -10.57 -4.89
N LEU A 126 8.68 -9.94 -3.75
CA LEU A 126 9.60 -9.98 -2.63
C LEU A 126 9.43 -11.32 -1.91
N ARG A 127 10.52 -12.10 -1.87
CA ARG A 127 10.54 -13.36 -1.13
C ARG A 127 10.88 -13.07 0.32
N TRP A 128 9.99 -13.49 1.21
CA TRP A 128 10.26 -13.41 2.65
C TRP A 128 11.29 -14.46 3.03
N PRO A 129 12.28 -14.15 3.90
CA PRO A 129 13.18 -15.15 4.45
C PRO A 129 12.37 -16.27 5.12
N GLY A 130 12.49 -17.50 4.62
CA GLY A 130 11.79 -18.68 5.16
C GLY A 130 10.51 -19.12 4.42
N TRP A 131 10.12 -18.46 3.32
CA TRP A 131 9.01 -18.93 2.47
C TRP A 131 9.50 -20.02 1.49
N PRO A 132 8.98 -21.27 1.52
CA PRO A 132 9.38 -22.30 0.54
C PRO A 132 8.80 -21.95 -0.83
N GLY A 133 9.63 -22.11 -1.86
CA GLY A 133 9.26 -21.92 -3.27
C GLY A 133 8.41 -23.06 -3.82
#